data_AF-A0A2N0WZG3-F1
#
_entry.id   AF-A0A2N0WZG3-F1
#
_cell.length_a   1.000
_cell.length_b   1.000
_cell.length_c   1.000
_cell.angle_alpha   90.00
_cell.angle_beta   90.00
_cell.angle_gamma   90.00
#
_symmetry.space_group_name_H-M   'P 1'
#
loop_
_entity.id
_entity.type
_entity.pdbx_description
1 polymer ?
#
loop_
_entity_poly.entity_id
_entity_poly.type
_entity_poly.pdbx_seq_one_letter_code
_entity_poly.pdbx_strand_id
1 'polypeptide(L)'
;MSSLNNFSVPLLGFAAYSGTGKTTLLTQLIPQLTALGLNIAVVKHSHHDIEIDKPGKDSYQLRKAGACQLLLAGTKRAILFNEYEKKEDKKLSEQLQLLDADCLDLVLVEGYRDEPFNKIELHRSSLNKAYLFENDTNIIALASDKKLQNCHVTQLDINNLSQLIQFILDYLQTQRSKLNR
;
A
#
# COMPACT_ATOMS: atom_id res chain seq x y z
N MET A 1 14.41 13.34 10.32
CA MET A 1 14.49 11.90 10.00
C MET A 1 13.06 11.43 9.77
N SER A 2 12.74 10.88 8.59
CA SER A 2 11.37 10.48 8.24
C SER A 2 10.85 9.41 9.20
N SER A 3 9.66 9.62 9.76
CA SER A 3 9.02 8.71 10.72
C SER A 3 8.79 7.29 10.18
N LEU A 4 8.80 7.12 8.86
CA LEU A 4 8.71 5.84 8.17
C LEU A 4 9.94 4.95 8.37
N ASN A 5 11.12 5.52 8.67
CA ASN A 5 12.36 4.75 8.82
C ASN A 5 12.37 3.87 10.09
N ASN A 6 11.45 4.09 11.03
CA ASN A 6 11.36 3.32 12.27
C ASN A 6 10.46 2.07 12.13
N PHE A 7 9.82 1.87 10.99
CA PHE A 7 9.01 0.68 10.75
C PHE A 7 9.89 -0.43 10.16
N SER A 8 9.97 -1.57 10.85
CA SER A 8 10.92 -2.65 10.57
C SER A 8 10.58 -3.50 9.34
N VAL A 9 9.34 -3.43 8.86
CA VAL A 9 8.87 -4.21 7.71
C VAL A 9 9.03 -3.40 6.42
N PRO A 10 9.58 -3.97 5.34
CA PRO A 10 9.67 -3.29 4.05
C PRO A 10 8.32 -2.74 3.58
N LEU A 11 8.33 -1.49 3.10
CA LEU A 11 7.18 -0.82 2.50
C LEU A 11 7.35 -0.79 0.98
N LEU A 12 6.26 -1.03 0.23
CA LEU A 12 6.26 -0.84 -1.23
C LEU A 12 4.92 -0.26 -1.70
N GLY A 13 4.97 0.91 -2.34
CA GLY A 13 3.79 1.59 -2.84
C GLY A 13 3.46 1.33 -4.29
N PHE A 14 2.20 1.56 -4.66
CA PHE A 14 1.74 1.58 -6.05
C PHE A 14 1.16 2.96 -6.41
N ALA A 15 1.97 3.73 -7.12
CA ALA A 15 1.61 5.07 -7.60
C ALA A 15 0.96 4.95 -8.98
N ALA A 16 -0.23 5.54 -9.16
CA ALA A 16 -0.94 5.48 -10.43
C ALA A 16 -2.03 6.55 -10.48
N TYR A 17 -2.32 7.06 -11.67
CA TYR A 17 -3.57 7.80 -11.90
C TYR A 17 -4.79 6.88 -11.80
N SER A 18 -5.96 7.46 -11.50
CA SER A 18 -7.22 6.71 -11.48
C SER A 18 -7.47 6.07 -12.85
N GLY A 19 -8.04 4.87 -12.86
CA GLY A 19 -8.32 4.11 -14.08
C GLY A 19 -7.19 3.23 -14.60
N THR A 20 -5.98 3.29 -14.03
CA THR A 20 -4.83 2.47 -14.49
C THR A 20 -4.97 0.97 -14.21
N GLY A 21 -5.89 0.59 -13.29
CA GLY A 21 -6.12 -0.81 -12.90
C GLY A 21 -5.33 -1.26 -11.68
N LYS A 22 -4.96 -0.34 -10.78
CA LYS A 22 -4.17 -0.62 -9.57
C LYS A 22 -4.81 -1.68 -8.66
N THR A 23 -6.09 -1.52 -8.33
CA THR A 23 -6.81 -2.52 -7.52
C THR A 23 -6.79 -3.88 -8.20
N THR A 24 -7.03 -3.93 -9.52
CA THR A 24 -6.99 -5.16 -10.31
C THR A 24 -5.61 -5.83 -10.21
N LEU A 25 -4.54 -5.07 -10.40
CA LEU A 25 -3.18 -5.60 -10.31
C LEU A 25 -2.87 -6.13 -8.90
N LEU A 26 -3.20 -5.37 -7.86
CA LEU A 26 -2.99 -5.79 -6.46
C LEU A 26 -3.76 -7.07 -6.13
N THR A 27 -5.01 -7.20 -6.59
CA THR A 27 -5.81 -8.42 -6.38
C THR A 27 -5.26 -9.64 -7.10
N GLN A 28 -4.40 -9.46 -8.12
CA GLN A 28 -3.70 -10.55 -8.80
C GLN A 28 -2.34 -10.85 -8.15
N LEU A 29 -1.61 -9.82 -7.70
CA LEU A 29 -0.30 -9.96 -7.05
C LEU A 29 -0.38 -10.62 -5.68
N ILE A 30 -1.29 -10.15 -4.82
CA ILE A 30 -1.36 -10.58 -3.42
C ILE A 30 -1.50 -12.10 -3.29
N PRO A 31 -2.43 -12.78 -3.98
CA PRO A 31 -2.55 -14.24 -3.87
C PRO A 31 -1.28 -14.99 -4.25
N GLN A 32 -0.54 -14.52 -5.27
CA GLN A 32 0.68 -15.18 -5.71
C GLN A 32 1.83 -14.97 -4.71
N LEU A 33 1.97 -13.75 -4.18
CA LEU A 33 2.97 -13.46 -3.15
C LEU A 33 2.68 -14.23 -1.84
N THR A 34 1.41 -14.33 -1.44
CA THR A 34 1.01 -15.15 -0.28
C THR A 34 1.21 -16.65 -0.53
N ALA A 35 0.98 -17.14 -1.75
CA ALA A 35 1.28 -18.53 -2.11
C ALA A 35 2.80 -18.86 -2.04
N LEU A 36 3.66 -17.85 -2.14
CA LEU A 36 5.10 -17.97 -1.91
C LEU A 36 5.49 -17.86 -0.41
N GLY A 37 4.51 -17.83 0.49
CA GLY A 37 4.71 -17.83 1.94
C GLY A 37 4.89 -16.45 2.56
N LEU A 38 4.66 -15.36 1.82
CA LEU A 38 4.75 -14.00 2.37
C LEU A 38 3.46 -13.60 3.10
N ASN A 39 3.61 -13.11 4.33
CA ASN A 39 2.57 -12.43 5.07
C ASN A 39 2.54 -10.94 4.67
N ILE A 40 1.42 -10.52 4.10
CA ILE A 40 1.30 -9.19 3.47
C ILE A 40 0.21 -8.39 4.16
N ALA A 41 0.55 -7.16 4.54
CA ALA A 41 -0.44 -6.15 4.88
C ALA A 41 -0.66 -5.20 3.70
N VAL A 42 -1.86 -4.61 3.63
CA VAL A 42 -2.19 -3.56 2.66
C VAL A 42 -2.69 -2.34 3.42
N VAL A 43 -2.02 -1.21 3.22
CA VAL A 43 -2.50 0.11 3.69
C VAL A 43 -3.08 0.85 2.50
N LYS A 44 -4.38 1.15 2.55
CA LYS A 44 -5.08 1.89 1.50
C LYS A 44 -5.56 3.23 2.04
N HIS A 45 -5.12 4.32 1.41
CA HIS A 45 -5.58 5.66 1.73
C HIS A 45 -6.76 6.07 0.83
N SER A 46 -7.80 6.65 1.44
CA SER A 46 -8.95 7.23 0.77
C SER A 46 -9.11 8.68 1.24
N HIS A 47 -9.34 9.61 0.32
CA HIS A 47 -9.71 10.99 0.67
C HIS A 47 -11.21 11.15 1.00
N HIS A 48 -11.97 10.04 0.93
CA HIS A 48 -13.37 9.98 1.35
C HIS A 48 -13.48 9.25 2.68
N ASP A 49 -14.48 9.67 3.47
CA ASP A 49 -14.88 8.99 4.70
C ASP A 49 -15.15 7.50 4.45
N ILE A 50 -14.78 6.66 5.43
CA ILE A 50 -14.88 5.20 5.34
C ILE A 50 -15.86 4.75 6.41
N GLU A 51 -17.10 4.49 6.00
CA GLU A 51 -18.12 3.90 6.87
C GLU A 51 -18.52 2.53 6.32
N ILE A 52 -18.08 1.47 7.00
CA ILE A 52 -18.33 0.07 6.64
C ILE A 52 -19.60 -0.43 7.31
N ASP A 53 -19.91 0.09 8.50
CA ASP A 53 -21.10 -0.29 9.25
C ASP A 53 -22.33 0.48 8.76
N LYS A 54 -23.50 -0.03 9.14
CA LYS A 54 -24.78 0.62 8.84
C LYS A 54 -25.39 1.19 10.13
N PRO A 55 -26.06 2.36 10.05
CA PRO A 55 -26.87 2.85 11.16
C PRO A 55 -27.82 1.77 11.69
N GLY A 56 -27.87 1.63 13.02
CA GLY A 56 -28.71 0.63 13.69
C GLY A 56 -28.01 -0.69 14.03
N LYS A 57 -26.76 -0.91 13.63
CA LYS A 57 -25.94 -2.02 14.15
C LYS A 57 -25.31 -1.66 15.49
N ASP A 58 -25.11 -2.65 16.37
CA ASP A 58 -24.53 -2.44 17.70
C ASP A 58 -23.15 -1.77 17.63
N SER A 59 -22.30 -2.22 16.72
CA SER A 59 -20.97 -1.63 16.48
C SER A 59 -21.02 -0.17 16.04
N TYR A 60 -22.01 0.20 15.22
CA TYR A 60 -22.25 1.59 14.86
C TYR A 60 -22.68 2.41 16.08
N GLN A 61 -23.65 1.91 16.86
CA GLN A 61 -24.15 2.61 18.04
C GLN A 61 -23.05 2.81 19.10
N LEU A 62 -22.22 1.79 19.35
CA LEU A 62 -21.10 1.90 20.30
C LEU A 62 -20.08 2.96 19.88
N ARG A 63 -19.72 3.03 18.60
CA ARG A 63 -18.83 4.09 18.09
C ARG A 63 -19.46 5.48 18.20
N LYS A 64 -20.71 5.64 17.75
CA LYS A 64 -21.42 6.92 17.81
C LYS A 64 -21.79 7.37 19.23
N ALA A 65 -21.79 6.46 20.20
CA ALA A 65 -21.88 6.79 21.62
C ALA A 65 -20.61 7.43 22.21
N GLY A 66 -19.51 7.47 21.44
CA GLY A 66 -18.27 8.16 21.82
C GLY A 66 -17.07 7.23 22.07
N ALA A 67 -17.16 5.94 21.75
CA ALA A 67 -15.99 5.07 21.82
C ALA A 67 -14.95 5.51 20.78
N CYS A 68 -13.80 6.00 21.24
CA CYS A 68 -12.70 6.42 20.37
C CYS A 68 -12.02 5.24 19.66
N GLN A 69 -12.13 4.04 20.22
CA GLN A 69 -11.73 2.78 19.59
C GLN A 69 -12.78 1.70 19.82
N LEU A 70 -12.99 0.85 18.81
CA LEU A 70 -13.81 -0.35 18.92
C LEU A 70 -13.10 -1.52 18.24
N LEU A 71 -12.87 -2.61 18.99
CA LEU A 71 -12.37 -3.88 18.46
C LEU A 71 -13.52 -4.88 18.35
N LEU A 72 -13.94 -5.20 17.12
CA LEU A 72 -14.85 -6.31 16.86
C LEU A 72 -14.03 -7.59 16.70
N ALA A 73 -14.17 -8.51 17.65
CA ALA A 73 -13.49 -9.80 17.63
C ALA A 73 -14.44 -10.91 17.17
N GLY A 74 -14.00 -11.72 16.21
CA GLY A 74 -14.70 -12.92 15.75
C GLY A 74 -13.76 -14.09 15.51
N THR A 75 -14.32 -15.28 15.32
CA THR A 75 -13.54 -16.53 15.16
C THR A 75 -12.68 -16.58 13.90
N LYS A 76 -12.99 -15.77 12.89
CA LYS A 76 -12.27 -15.75 11.59
C LYS A 76 -11.50 -14.46 11.32
N ARG A 77 -11.77 -13.38 12.04
CA ARG A 77 -11.18 -12.06 11.83
C ARG A 77 -11.49 -11.12 12.99
N ALA A 78 -10.69 -10.08 13.12
CA ALA A 78 -11.00 -8.91 13.92
C ALA A 78 -11.11 -7.66 13.03
N ILE A 79 -11.82 -6.63 13.51
CA ILE A 79 -11.89 -5.31 12.88
C ILE A 79 -11.64 -4.27 13.97
N LEU A 80 -10.63 -3.42 13.76
CA LEU A 80 -10.35 -2.28 14.63
C LEU A 80 -10.86 -1.00 13.98
N PHE A 81 -11.72 -0.28 14.69
CA PHE A 81 -12.09 1.09 14.35
C PHE A 81 -11.31 2.05 15.24
N ASN A 82 -10.70 3.06 14.63
CA ASN A 82 -10.15 4.22 15.31
C ASN A 82 -10.94 5.45 14.84
N GLU A 83 -11.68 6.07 15.76
CA GLU A 83 -12.40 7.31 15.49
C GLU A 83 -11.46 8.49 15.75
N TYR A 84 -11.39 9.41 14.79
CA TYR A 84 -10.59 10.63 14.91
C TYR A 84 -11.52 11.84 14.99
N GLU A 85 -11.38 12.65 16.06
CA GLU A 85 -12.22 13.83 16.27
C GLU A 85 -12.06 14.89 15.17
N LYS A 86 -10.84 15.02 14.66
CA LYS A 86 -10.50 15.95 13.58
C LYS A 86 -10.50 15.23 12.23
N LYS A 87 -11.10 15.87 11.24
CA LYS A 87 -11.02 15.48 9.82
C LYS A 87 -9.68 15.93 9.24
N GLU A 88 -8.60 15.35 9.74
CA GLU A 88 -7.24 15.56 9.24
C GLU A 88 -6.69 14.23 8.70
N ASP A 89 -6.07 14.26 7.52
CA ASP A 89 -5.43 13.09 6.95
C ASP A 89 -4.27 12.64 7.85
N LYS A 90 -4.32 11.37 8.27
CA LYS A 90 -3.30 10.76 9.11
C LYS A 90 -2.09 10.38 8.29
N LYS A 91 -0.88 10.65 8.80
CA LYS A 91 0.36 10.24 8.15
C LYS A 91 0.44 8.72 8.02
N LEU A 92 1.15 8.25 6.99
CA LEU A 92 1.33 6.81 6.80
C LEU A 92 1.99 6.16 8.03
N SER A 93 2.98 6.83 8.64
CA SER A 93 3.66 6.32 9.84
C SER A 93 2.72 6.09 11.02
N GLU A 94 1.66 6.87 11.17
CA GLU A 94 0.67 6.68 12.24
C GLU A 94 -0.20 5.43 11.97
N GLN A 95 -0.53 5.18 10.71
CA GLN A 95 -1.34 4.01 10.33
C GLN A 95 -0.54 2.71 10.40
N LEU A 96 0.76 2.75 10.10
CA LEU A 96 1.64 1.59 10.22
C LEU A 96 1.76 1.09 11.67
N GLN A 97 1.63 1.95 12.67
CA GLN A 97 1.64 1.56 14.09
C GLN A 97 0.44 0.70 14.51
N LEU A 98 -0.60 0.64 13.68
CA LEU A 98 -1.78 -0.20 13.92
C LEU A 98 -1.58 -1.64 13.43
N LEU A 99 -0.52 -1.89 12.66
CA LEU A 99 -0.19 -3.22 12.15
C LEU A 99 0.70 -3.95 13.14
N ASP A 100 0.48 -5.25 13.26
CA ASP A 100 1.41 -6.15 13.95
C ASP A 100 2.58 -6.45 13.02
N ALA A 101 3.67 -5.69 13.18
CA ALA A 101 4.86 -5.81 12.33
C ALA A 101 5.57 -7.17 12.46
N ASP A 102 5.43 -7.85 13.61
CA ASP A 102 6.17 -9.09 13.90
C ASP A 102 5.67 -10.28 13.07
N CYS A 103 4.46 -10.20 12.50
CA CYS A 103 3.90 -11.22 11.62
C CYS A 103 3.94 -10.87 10.13
N LEU A 104 4.59 -9.76 9.74
CA LEU A 104 4.54 -9.25 8.36
C LEU A 104 5.90 -9.32 7.66
N ASP A 105 5.86 -9.72 6.39
CA ASP A 105 7.03 -9.75 5.52
C ASP A 105 7.12 -8.51 4.62
N LEU A 106 5.97 -7.91 4.29
CA LEU A 106 5.83 -6.78 3.37
C LEU A 106 4.54 -6.00 3.66
N VAL A 107 4.60 -4.68 3.57
CA VAL A 107 3.42 -3.81 3.52
C VAL A 107 3.30 -3.18 2.15
N LEU A 108 2.18 -3.46 1.48
CA LEU A 108 1.81 -2.80 0.23
C LEU A 108 1.01 -1.52 0.54
N VAL A 109 1.34 -0.44 -0.14
CA VAL A 109 0.66 0.85 0.08
C VAL A 109 -0.04 1.32 -1.20
N GLU A 110 -1.36 1.51 -1.10
CA GLU A 110 -2.16 2.16 -2.13
C GLU A 110 -2.59 3.54 -1.64
N GLY A 111 -1.92 4.61 -2.11
CA GLY A 111 -2.18 5.98 -1.68
C GLY A 111 -0.91 6.65 -1.19
N TYR A 112 -1.04 7.62 -0.28
CA TYR A 112 0.10 8.30 0.35
C TYR A 112 1.16 8.78 -0.67
N ARG A 113 0.72 9.41 -1.77
CA ARG A 113 1.59 9.68 -2.92
C ARG A 113 2.76 10.57 -2.58
N ASP A 114 2.57 11.51 -1.65
CA ASP A 114 3.58 12.50 -1.27
C ASP A 114 4.52 12.02 -0.15
N GLU A 115 4.27 10.85 0.44
CA GLU A 115 5.12 10.29 1.49
C GLU A 115 6.40 9.65 0.91
N PRO A 116 7.56 9.79 1.56
CA PRO A 116 8.86 9.40 1.00
C PRO A 116 9.18 7.91 1.27
N PHE A 117 8.63 7.03 0.44
CA PHE A 117 8.91 5.58 0.48
C PHE A 117 8.89 4.98 -0.93
N ASN A 118 9.56 3.84 -1.12
CA ASN A 118 9.72 3.23 -2.45
C ASN A 118 8.37 2.87 -3.08
N LYS A 119 8.19 3.21 -4.34
CA LYS A 119 6.96 2.96 -5.12
C LYS A 119 7.26 2.35 -6.48
N ILE A 120 6.33 1.55 -6.97
CA ILE A 120 6.20 1.19 -8.39
C ILE A 120 5.14 2.11 -9.00
N GLU A 121 5.51 2.82 -10.05
CA GLU A 121 4.54 3.56 -10.87
C GLU A 121 3.84 2.58 -11.82
N LEU A 122 2.51 2.63 -11.86
CA LEU A 122 1.71 1.97 -12.87
C LEU A 122 1.30 3.00 -13.92
N HIS A 123 1.51 2.67 -15.19
CA HIS A 123 1.16 3.55 -16.29
C HIS A 123 0.48 2.78 -17.43
N ARG A 124 -0.54 3.40 -18.02
CA ARG A 124 -1.13 2.93 -19.28
C ARG A 124 -1.11 4.07 -20.28
N SER A 125 -0.47 3.85 -21.43
CA SER A 125 -0.34 4.83 -22.50
C SER A 125 -1.70 5.39 -22.95
N SER A 126 -2.76 4.57 -22.93
CA SER A 126 -4.12 4.98 -23.29
C SER A 126 -4.71 6.09 -22.41
N LEU A 127 -4.20 6.29 -21.19
CA LEU A 127 -4.70 7.32 -20.27
C LEU A 127 -4.13 8.72 -20.56
N ASN A 128 -3.12 8.83 -21.43
CA ASN A 128 -2.48 10.11 -21.80
C ASN A 128 -2.11 10.97 -20.58
N LYS A 129 -1.55 10.33 -19.55
CA LYS A 129 -1.04 11.01 -18.34
C LYS A 129 0.48 11.08 -18.38
N ALA A 130 1.01 12.14 -17.75
CA ALA A 130 2.44 12.29 -17.52
C ALA A 130 2.97 11.16 -16.64
N TYR A 131 4.29 10.94 -16.68
CA TYR A 131 4.94 9.97 -15.81
C TYR A 131 5.23 10.60 -14.44
N LEU A 132 4.95 9.86 -13.37
CA LEU A 132 5.16 10.32 -12.01
C LEU A 132 6.64 10.26 -11.62
N PHE A 133 7.38 9.26 -12.11
CA PHE A 133 8.80 9.04 -11.80
C PHE A 133 9.70 10.21 -12.20
N GLU A 134 9.25 11.07 -13.11
CA GLU A 134 9.98 12.28 -13.50
C GLU A 134 10.09 13.30 -12.35
N ASN A 135 9.14 13.26 -11.40
CA ASN A 135 9.06 14.23 -10.31
C ASN A 135 9.07 13.59 -8.90
N ASP A 136 8.99 12.26 -8.79
CA ASP A 136 9.07 11.54 -7.51
C ASP A 136 10.27 10.57 -7.51
N THR A 137 11.32 10.98 -6.80
CA THR A 137 12.56 10.21 -6.63
C THR A 137 12.39 8.91 -5.85
N ASN A 138 11.25 8.70 -5.20
CA ASN A 138 10.94 7.45 -4.51
C ASN A 138 10.33 6.39 -5.44
N ILE A 139 10.05 6.72 -6.71
CA ILE A 139 9.64 5.73 -7.69
C ILE A 139 10.88 4.97 -8.16
N ILE A 140 10.91 3.67 -7.89
CA ILE A 140 12.05 2.79 -8.19
C ILE A 140 11.84 1.93 -9.44
N ALA A 141 10.58 1.85 -9.92
CA ALA A 141 10.22 1.15 -11.14
C ALA A 141 8.98 1.74 -11.80
N LEU A 142 8.93 1.65 -13.13
CA LEU A 142 7.77 1.93 -13.97
C LEU A 142 7.25 0.63 -14.55
N ALA A 143 6.03 0.23 -14.17
CA ALA A 143 5.27 -0.82 -14.81
C ALA A 143 4.32 -0.22 -15.85
N SER A 144 4.59 -0.44 -17.13
CA SER A 144 3.85 0.17 -18.24
C SER A 144 3.46 -0.84 -19.31
N ASP A 145 2.42 -0.51 -20.09
CA ASP A 145 2.05 -1.23 -21.31
C ASP A 145 2.91 -0.82 -22.53
N LYS A 146 3.81 0.14 -22.35
CA LYS A 146 4.75 0.60 -23.38
C LYS A 146 6.15 0.78 -22.79
N LYS A 147 7.17 0.34 -23.53
CA LYS A 147 8.56 0.57 -23.17
C LYS A 147 8.99 2.00 -23.55
N LEU A 148 9.66 2.68 -22.63
CA LEU A 148 10.26 4.00 -22.82
C LEU A 148 11.74 3.86 -23.20
N GLN A 149 12.22 4.75 -24.08
CA GLN A 149 13.64 4.78 -24.47
C GLN A 149 14.52 5.43 -23.39
N ASN A 150 14.05 6.53 -22.78
CA ASN A 150 14.81 7.33 -21.81
C ASN A 150 14.18 7.25 -20.42
N CYS A 151 14.23 6.09 -19.77
CA CYS A 151 13.71 5.88 -18.42
C CYS A 151 14.84 5.49 -17.49
N HIS A 152 15.02 6.25 -16.40
CA HIS A 152 16.11 6.05 -15.43
C HIS A 152 15.75 5.05 -14.32
N VAL A 153 14.47 4.68 -14.21
CA VAL A 153 14.00 3.66 -13.26
C VAL A 153 13.85 2.31 -13.96
N THR A 154 13.73 1.24 -13.17
CA THR A 154 13.52 -0.11 -13.71
C THR A 154 12.21 -0.15 -14.50
N GLN A 155 12.24 -0.67 -15.73
CA GLN A 155 11.03 -0.82 -16.55
C GLN A 155 10.48 -2.25 -16.47
N LEU A 156 9.19 -2.37 -16.18
CA LEU A 156 8.43 -3.61 -16.07
C LEU A 156 7.25 -3.57 -17.05
N ASP A 157 6.84 -4.72 -17.57
CA ASP A 157 5.57 -4.84 -18.29
C ASP A 157 4.43 -4.97 -17.26
N ILE A 158 3.50 -4.02 -17.28
CA ILE A 158 2.34 -4.01 -16.36
C ILE A 158 1.46 -5.26 -16.49
N ASN A 159 1.50 -5.94 -17.63
CA ASN A 159 0.72 -7.16 -17.89
C ASN A 159 1.53 -8.44 -17.64
N ASN A 160 2.83 -8.32 -17.32
CA ASN A 160 3.68 -9.46 -16.96
C ASN A 160 3.75 -9.61 -15.44
N LEU A 161 2.77 -10.33 -14.88
CA LEU A 161 2.64 -10.53 -13.45
C LEU A 161 3.87 -11.24 -12.83
N SER A 162 4.45 -12.21 -13.54
CA SER A 162 5.64 -12.93 -13.07
C SER A 162 6.85 -12.00 -12.94
N GLN A 163 7.02 -11.07 -13.87
CA GLN A 163 8.10 -10.07 -13.81
C GLN A 163 7.93 -9.13 -12.61
N LEU A 164 6.69 -8.67 -12.35
CA LEU A 164 6.37 -7.84 -11.19
C LEU A 164 6.65 -8.57 -9.87
N ILE A 165 6.25 -9.84 -9.78
CA ILE A 165 6.51 -10.66 -8.59
C ILE A 165 8.00 -10.80 -8.35
N GLN A 166 8.78 -11.15 -9.38
CA GLN A 166 10.22 -11.28 -9.25
C GLN A 166 10.86 -9.98 -8.76
N PHE A 167 10.46 -8.84 -9.33
CA PHE A 167 10.94 -7.53 -8.89
C PHE A 167 10.63 -7.27 -7.40
N ILE A 168 9.43 -7.63 -6.93
CA ILE A 168 9.04 -7.47 -5.52
C ILE A 168 9.88 -8.38 -4.60
N LEU A 169 10.19 -9.61 -5.02
CA LEU A 169 11.04 -10.52 -4.26
C LEU A 169 12.48 -10.02 -4.17
N ASP A 170 13.05 -9.53 -5.27
CA ASP A 170 14.40 -8.97 -5.31
C ASP A 170 14.49 -7.70 -4.45
N TYR A 171 13.44 -6.88 -4.49
CA TYR A 171 13.29 -5.73 -3.61
C TYR A 171 13.31 -6.15 -2.13
N LEU A 172 12.51 -7.16 -1.75
CA LEU A 172 12.46 -7.65 -0.37
C LEU A 172 13.81 -8.17 0.13
N GLN A 173 14.52 -8.95 -0.69
CA GLN A 173 15.87 -9.43 -0.35
C GLN A 173 16.84 -8.28 -0.08
N THR A 174 16.76 -7.23 -0.92
CA THR A 174 17.58 -6.03 -0.78
C THR A 174 17.25 -5.27 0.51
N GLN A 175 15.97 -5.10 0.85
CA GLN A 175 15.58 -4.40 2.07
C GLN A 175 15.96 -5.17 3.35
N ARG A 176 15.73 -6.49 3.38
CA ARG A 176 16.13 -7.34 4.52
C ARG A 176 17.64 -7.30 4.77
N SER A 177 18.43 -7.28 3.70
CA SER A 177 19.88 -7.16 3.81
C SER A 177 20.35 -5.82 4.41
N LYS A 178 19.54 -4.76 4.28
CA LYS A 178 19.81 -3.45 4.89
C LYS A 178 19.38 -3.38 6.35
N LEU A 179 18.29 -4.07 6.72
CA LEU A 179 17.79 -4.14 8.09
C LEU A 179 18.69 -4.96 9.02
N ASN A 180 19.40 -5.96 8.48
CA ASN A 180 20.31 -6.83 9.23
C ASN A 180 21.76 -6.29 9.34
N ARG A 181 22.01 -5.04 8.94
CA ARG A 181 23.31 -4.35 9.04
C ARG A 181 23.24 -3.25 10.08
#